data_AF-A0A2S2PA04-F1
#
_entry.id   AF-A0A2S2PA04-F1
#
_cell.length_a   1.000
_cell.length_b   1.000
_cell.length_c   1.000
_cell.angle_alpha   90.00
_cell.angle_beta   90.00
_cell.angle_gamma   90.00
#
_symmetry.space_group_name_H-M   'P 1'
#
loop_
_entity.id
_entity.type
_entity.pdbx_description
1 polymer ?
#
loop_
_entity_poly.entity_id
_entity_poly.type
_entity_poly.pdbx_seq_one_letter_code
_entity_poly.pdbx_strand_id
1 'polypeptide(L)'
;MKNFYWKTIGHGKINLIVLNGWGFNSKIWFIIINQLNNIFKFYLIDLPGIGINKHLLPVKIDEISEILYYYMPKNSIWLGWSMGGLITNRFASLYPQNILGVINVTSSPCFIKKKMARSRRKNNASFLQKFKKKLL
;
A
#
# COMPACT_ATOMS: atom_id res chain seq x y z
N MET A 1 -0.48 21.34 -5.26
CA MET A 1 0.73 20.57 -4.91
C MET A 1 1.57 20.43 -6.17
N LYS A 2 2.83 20.89 -6.20
CA LYS A 2 3.67 20.85 -7.43
C LYS A 2 4.99 20.07 -7.29
N ASN A 3 5.29 19.47 -6.13
CA ASN A 3 6.64 18.98 -5.81
C ASN A 3 6.69 17.53 -5.28
N PHE A 4 5.71 16.68 -5.63
CA PHE A 4 5.72 15.25 -5.28
C PHE A 4 6.18 14.43 -6.48
N TYR A 5 7.18 13.57 -6.27
CA TYR A 5 7.80 12.77 -7.32
C TYR A 5 7.59 11.28 -7.08
N TRP A 6 7.56 10.49 -8.15
CA TRP A 6 7.54 9.04 -8.12
C TRP A 6 8.39 8.49 -9.27
N LYS A 7 8.71 7.20 -9.23
CA LYS A 7 9.34 6.51 -10.35
C LYS A 7 8.39 5.49 -10.96
N THR A 8 8.50 5.27 -12.26
CA THR A 8 7.77 4.20 -12.94
C THR A 8 8.73 3.22 -13.59
N ILE A 9 8.46 1.92 -13.46
CA ILE A 9 9.26 0.85 -14.07
C ILE A 9 8.33 -0.21 -14.65
N GLY A 10 8.69 -0.78 -15.79
CA GLY A 10 7.93 -1.83 -16.46
C GLY A 10 6.94 -1.32 -17.48
N HIS A 11 6.43 -2.26 -18.28
CA HIS A 11 5.62 -1.98 -19.48
C HIS A 11 4.31 -2.78 -19.50
N GLY A 12 3.98 -3.44 -18.39
CA GLY A 12 2.74 -4.18 -18.25
C GLY A 12 1.49 -3.31 -18.32
N LYS A 13 0.35 -3.92 -18.68
CA LYS A 13 -0.94 -3.21 -18.82
C LYS A 13 -1.60 -2.87 -17.48
N ILE A 14 -1.23 -3.58 -16.41
CA ILE A 14 -1.82 -3.39 -15.07
C ILE A 14 -0.92 -2.47 -14.25
N ASN A 15 -1.50 -1.39 -13.73
CA ASN A 15 -0.80 -0.47 -12.83
C ASN A 15 -0.70 -1.07 -11.42
N LEU A 16 0.51 -1.05 -10.86
CA LEU A 16 0.79 -1.51 -9.50
C LEU A 16 1.49 -0.41 -8.70
N ILE A 17 0.77 0.23 -7.79
CA ILE A 17 1.33 1.25 -6.88
C ILE A 17 1.94 0.51 -5.70
N VAL A 18 3.21 0.79 -5.40
CA VAL A 18 3.93 0.13 -4.29
C VAL A 18 4.37 1.15 -3.24
N LEU A 19 4.02 0.88 -1.98
CA LEU A 19 4.38 1.69 -0.83
C LEU A 19 5.26 0.89 0.15
N ASN A 20 6.39 1.49 0.52
CA ASN A 20 7.34 0.92 1.47
C ASN A 20 6.87 1.02 2.92
N GLY A 21 7.55 0.27 3.79
CA GLY A 21 7.50 0.46 5.23
C GLY A 21 8.28 1.70 5.68
N TRP A 22 8.08 2.06 6.95
CA TRP A 22 8.76 3.18 7.59
C TRP A 22 10.29 3.07 7.50
N GLY A 23 10.97 4.16 7.16
CA GLY A 23 12.43 4.23 7.08
C GLY A 23 13.05 3.68 5.78
N PHE A 24 12.26 3.11 4.87
CA PHE A 24 12.73 2.56 3.60
C PHE A 24 12.25 3.37 2.40
N ASN A 25 13.06 3.39 1.34
CA ASN A 25 12.68 3.93 0.03
C ASN A 25 12.34 2.80 -0.95
N SER A 26 11.89 3.18 -2.14
CA SER A 26 11.32 2.28 -3.13
C SER A 26 12.28 1.25 -3.71
N LYS A 27 13.60 1.39 -3.48
CA LYS A 27 14.60 0.44 -3.98
C LYS A 27 14.42 -0.97 -3.42
N ILE A 28 13.79 -1.11 -2.24
CA ILE A 28 13.51 -2.43 -1.64
C ILE A 28 12.69 -3.35 -2.55
N TRP A 29 11.91 -2.78 -3.48
CA TRP A 29 11.09 -3.54 -4.41
C TRP A 29 11.83 -4.00 -5.67
N PHE A 30 13.09 -3.61 -5.90
CA PHE A 30 13.76 -3.88 -7.17
C PHE A 30 13.85 -5.37 -7.52
N ILE A 31 13.98 -6.25 -6.52
CA ILE A 31 14.00 -7.70 -6.74
C ILE A 31 12.69 -8.18 -7.38
N ILE A 32 11.53 -7.77 -6.84
CA ILE A 32 10.23 -8.18 -7.38
C ILE A 32 9.90 -7.50 -8.71
N ILE A 33 10.35 -6.26 -8.89
CA ILE A 33 10.11 -5.49 -10.13
C ILE A 33 10.82 -6.16 -11.29
N ASN A 34 12.08 -6.59 -11.10
CA ASN A 34 12.85 -7.25 -12.15
C ASN A 34 12.18 -8.54 -12.65
N GLN A 35 11.42 -9.23 -11.79
CA GLN A 35 10.72 -10.46 -12.16
C GLN A 35 9.35 -10.21 -12.81
N LEU A 36 8.73 -9.06 -12.55
CA LEU A 36 7.33 -8.82 -12.87
C LEU A 36 7.07 -7.59 -13.76
N ASN A 37 8.13 -6.91 -14.23
CA ASN A 37 8.06 -5.69 -15.05
C ASN A 37 7.38 -5.87 -16.42
N ASN A 38 7.24 -7.11 -16.91
CA ASN A 38 6.49 -7.44 -18.12
C ASN A 38 4.98 -7.53 -17.87
N ILE A 39 4.57 -7.80 -16.63
CA ILE A 39 3.16 -7.99 -16.24
C ILE A 39 2.57 -6.69 -15.71
N PHE A 40 3.33 -5.95 -14.90
CA PHE A 40 2.89 -4.71 -14.26
C PHE A 40 3.70 -3.50 -14.73
N LYS A 41 3.03 -2.34 -14.76
CA LYS A 41 3.68 -1.04 -14.69
C LYS A 41 3.71 -0.58 -13.24
N PHE A 42 4.90 -0.59 -12.65
CA PHE A 42 5.10 -0.23 -11.25
C PHE A 42 5.14 1.28 -11.06
N TYR A 43 4.47 1.77 -10.02
CA TYR A 43 4.53 3.14 -9.52
C TYR A 43 5.18 3.12 -8.14
N LEU A 44 6.45 3.50 -8.11
CA LEU A 44 7.32 3.43 -6.94
C LEU A 44 7.20 4.71 -6.11
N ILE A 45 6.67 4.57 -4.90
CA ILE A 45 6.36 5.70 -4.03
C ILE A 45 7.36 5.79 -2.89
N ASP A 46 8.13 6.88 -2.88
CA ASP A 46 8.81 7.36 -1.68
C ASP A 46 7.87 8.36 -0.98
N LEU A 47 7.62 8.16 0.32
CA LEU A 47 6.75 9.05 1.08
C LEU A 47 7.40 10.43 1.31
N PRO A 48 6.63 11.49 1.60
CA PRO A 48 7.18 12.77 2.04
C PRO A 48 8.19 12.59 3.20
N GLY A 49 9.37 13.17 3.05
CA GLY A 49 10.49 13.03 3.99
C GLY A 49 11.42 11.84 3.70
N ILE A 50 11.15 11.03 2.67
CA ILE A 50 11.95 9.85 2.32
C ILE A 50 12.44 9.94 0.87
N GLY A 51 13.66 9.44 0.62
CA GLY A 51 14.16 9.16 -0.73
C GLY A 51 14.12 10.37 -1.66
N ILE A 52 13.46 10.23 -2.82
CA ILE A 52 13.31 11.33 -3.80
C ILE A 52 12.43 12.47 -3.31
N ASN A 53 11.62 12.25 -2.27
CA ASN A 53 10.71 13.21 -1.66
C ASN A 53 11.23 13.72 -0.29
N LYS A 54 12.54 13.61 -0.03
CA LYS A 54 13.18 14.04 1.22
C LYS A 54 13.03 15.53 1.55
N HIS A 55 12.79 16.37 0.54
CA HIS A 55 12.58 17.81 0.69
C HIS A 55 11.17 18.17 1.18
N LEU A 56 10.24 17.21 1.17
CA LEU A 56 8.89 17.39 1.69
C LEU A 56 8.85 17.07 3.18
N LEU A 57 8.03 17.81 3.93
CA LEU A 57 7.76 17.49 5.32
C LEU A 57 6.88 16.23 5.42
N PRO A 58 7.11 15.35 6.41
CA PRO A 58 6.18 14.26 6.72
C PRO A 58 4.79 14.80 7.04
N VAL A 59 3.76 14.14 6.52
CA VAL A 59 2.35 14.54 6.66
C VAL A 59 1.51 13.36 7.15
N LYS A 60 0.25 13.60 7.53
CA LYS A 60 -0.66 12.55 8.01
C LYS A 60 -1.06 11.59 6.87
N ILE A 61 -1.47 10.37 7.23
CA ILE A 61 -1.89 9.34 6.27
C ILE A 61 -3.05 9.83 5.37
N ASP A 62 -3.96 10.63 5.90
CA ASP A 62 -5.05 11.22 5.12
C ASP A 62 -4.52 12.14 4.03
N GLU A 63 -3.62 13.06 4.37
CA GLU A 63 -2.97 13.95 3.41
C GLU A 63 -2.20 13.13 2.37
N ILE A 64 -1.43 12.11 2.78
CA ILE A 64 -0.75 11.18 1.86
C ILE A 64 -1.75 10.56 0.89
N SER A 65 -2.93 10.14 1.37
CA SER A 65 -3.96 9.52 0.53
C SER A 65 -4.50 10.50 -0.52
N GLU A 66 -4.65 11.77 -0.18
CA GLU A 66 -5.03 12.84 -1.11
C GLU A 66 -3.94 13.10 -2.16
N ILE A 67 -2.66 13.16 -1.73
CA ILE A 67 -1.50 13.27 -2.66
C ILE A 67 -1.58 12.15 -3.70
N LEU A 68 -1.71 10.92 -3.21
CA LEU A 68 -1.70 9.74 -4.06
C LEU A 68 -2.94 9.68 -4.95
N TYR A 69 -4.09 10.17 -4.48
CA TYR A 69 -5.29 10.27 -5.30
C TYR A 69 -5.07 11.22 -6.48
N TYR A 70 -4.41 12.35 -6.24
CA TYR A 70 -4.16 13.34 -7.29
C TYR A 70 -3.17 12.82 -8.35
N TYR A 71 -2.10 12.14 -7.94
CA TYR A 71 -1.01 11.78 -8.86
C TYR A 71 -1.06 10.37 -9.45
N MET A 72 -1.65 9.40 -8.75
CA MET A 72 -1.58 7.99 -9.16
C MET A 72 -2.66 7.64 -10.19
N PRO A 73 -2.37 6.70 -11.12
CA PRO A 73 -3.38 6.22 -12.04
C PRO A 73 -4.54 5.57 -11.28
N LYS A 74 -5.75 5.82 -11.78
CA LYS A 74 -6.95 5.14 -11.30
C LYS A 74 -6.98 3.70 -11.81
N ASN A 75 -7.86 2.88 -11.23
CA ASN A 75 -8.02 1.47 -11.58
C ASN A 75 -6.68 0.72 -11.51
N SER A 76 -6.07 0.78 -10.33
CA SER A 76 -4.76 0.20 -10.08
C SER A 76 -4.78 -0.76 -8.91
N ILE A 77 -3.84 -1.69 -8.87
CA ILE A 77 -3.58 -2.53 -7.70
C ILE A 77 -2.63 -1.77 -6.76
N TRP A 78 -2.84 -1.87 -5.46
CA TRP A 78 -2.04 -1.19 -4.45
C TRP A 78 -1.39 -2.20 -3.52
N LEU A 79 -0.07 -2.16 -3.44
CA LEU A 79 0.74 -3.01 -2.58
C LEU A 79 1.38 -2.17 -1.49
N GLY A 80 1.12 -2.55 -0.24
CA GLY A 80 1.65 -1.85 0.92
C GLY A 80 2.39 -2.79 1.87
N TRP A 81 3.63 -2.46 2.19
CA TRP A 81 4.41 -3.15 3.20
C TRP A 81 4.38 -2.42 4.55
N SER A 82 4.06 -3.12 5.64
CA SER A 82 4.07 -2.54 6.99
C SER A 82 3.24 -1.24 7.07
N MET A 83 3.83 -0.08 7.37
CA MET A 83 3.17 1.22 7.35
C MET A 83 2.54 1.57 5.99
N GLY A 84 3.16 1.15 4.88
CA GLY A 84 2.60 1.30 3.53
C GLY A 84 1.23 0.64 3.40
N GLY A 85 0.99 -0.46 4.11
CA GLY A 85 -0.32 -1.11 4.16
C GLY A 85 -1.40 -0.28 4.86
N LEU A 86 -1.05 0.55 5.86
CA LEU A 86 -2.02 1.48 6.44
C LEU A 86 -2.47 2.52 5.42
N ILE A 87 -1.53 3.02 4.63
CA ILE A 87 -1.78 4.02 3.60
C ILE A 87 -2.62 3.42 2.47
N THR A 88 -2.28 2.23 1.95
CA THR A 88 -3.09 1.57 0.91
C THR A 88 -4.51 1.28 1.38
N ASN A 89 -4.67 0.77 2.61
CA ASN A 89 -6.00 0.49 3.17
C ASN A 89 -6.80 1.78 3.39
N ARG A 90 -6.15 2.87 3.83
CA ARG A 90 -6.82 4.16 3.99
C ARG A 90 -7.24 4.73 2.64
N PHE A 91 -6.37 4.68 1.64
CA PHE A 91 -6.68 5.06 0.27
C PHE A 91 -7.87 4.27 -0.28
N ALA A 92 -7.87 2.95 -0.12
CA ALA A 92 -8.95 2.07 -0.56
C ALA A 92 -10.30 2.41 0.11
N SER A 93 -10.27 2.79 1.39
CA SER A 93 -11.46 3.21 2.12
C SER A 93 -12.01 4.56 1.66
N LEU A 94 -11.16 5.47 1.20
CA LEU A 94 -11.56 6.80 0.74
C LEU A 94 -11.98 6.79 -0.75
N TYR A 95 -11.32 5.98 -1.57
CA TYR A 95 -11.47 5.98 -3.03
C TYR A 95 -11.72 4.56 -3.60
N PRO A 96 -12.78 3.86 -3.16
CA PRO A 96 -13.02 2.46 -3.52
C PRO A 96 -13.25 2.25 -5.03
N GLN A 97 -13.68 3.28 -5.77
CA GLN A 97 -13.89 3.20 -7.22
C GLN A 97 -12.59 3.30 -8.02
N ASN A 98 -11.48 3.68 -7.40
CA ASN A 98 -10.20 3.91 -8.08
C ASN A 98 -9.19 2.78 -7.86
N ILE A 99 -9.60 1.69 -7.21
CA ILE A 99 -8.74 0.58 -6.81
C ILE A 99 -9.25 -0.74 -7.37
N LEU A 100 -8.35 -1.55 -7.94
CA LEU A 100 -8.64 -2.91 -8.37
C LEU A 100 -8.44 -3.93 -7.25
N GLY A 101 -7.53 -3.65 -6.32
CA GLY A 101 -7.26 -4.52 -5.17
C GLY A 101 -6.15 -3.98 -4.28
N VAL A 102 -6.09 -4.47 -3.04
CA VAL A 102 -5.05 -4.17 -2.05
C VAL A 102 -4.28 -5.44 -1.70
N ILE A 103 -2.95 -5.36 -1.75
CA ILE A 103 -2.03 -6.40 -1.31
C ILE A 103 -1.28 -5.88 -0.08
N ASN A 104 -1.48 -6.51 1.07
CA ASN A 104 -0.80 -6.16 2.31
C ASN A 104 0.34 -7.15 2.59
N VAL A 105 1.57 -6.65 2.66
CA VAL A 105 2.76 -7.42 3.04
C VAL A 105 3.11 -7.07 4.48
N THR A 106 3.02 -8.04 5.39
CA THR A 106 3.36 -7.89 6.82
C THR A 106 2.82 -6.58 7.44
N SER A 107 1.55 -6.25 7.17
CA SER A 107 0.89 -5.05 7.68
C SER A 107 -0.26 -5.40 8.62
N SER A 108 -0.52 -4.54 9.61
CA SER A 108 -1.64 -4.67 10.55
C SER A 108 -2.54 -3.44 10.45
N PRO A 109 -3.88 -3.57 10.50
CA PRO A 109 -4.78 -2.42 10.55
C PRO A 109 -4.61 -1.58 11.84
N CYS A 110 -3.97 -2.14 12.87
CA CYS A 110 -3.61 -1.43 14.08
C CYS A 110 -2.31 -2.00 14.65
N PHE A 111 -1.22 -1.23 14.58
CA PHE A 111 0.09 -1.64 15.11
C PHE A 111 0.15 -1.54 16.63
N ILE A 112 -0.62 -0.62 17.22
CA ILE A 112 -0.69 -0.44 18.67
C ILE A 112 -1.72 -1.41 19.24
N LYS A 113 -1.31 -2.23 20.21
CA LYS A 113 -2.22 -3.14 20.91
C LYS A 113 -3.30 -2.34 21.65
N LYS A 114 -4.55 -2.46 21.19
CA LYS A 114 -5.71 -1.91 21.89
C LYS A 114 -6.31 -2.96 22.84
N LYS A 115 -6.82 -2.54 24.00
CA LYS A 115 -7.69 -3.39 24.83
C LYS A 115 -8.95 -3.69 24.02
N MET A 116 -9.10 -4.93 23.58
CA MET A 116 -10.25 -5.37 22.81
C MET A 116 -11.42 -5.63 23.76
N ALA A 117 -12.57 -4.99 23.54
CA ALA A 117 -13.78 -5.31 24.29
C ALA A 117 -14.11 -6.81 24.15
N ARG A 118 -14.44 -7.47 25.26
CA ARG A 118 -14.59 -8.94 25.39
C ARG A 118 -15.52 -9.57 24.35
N SER A 119 -16.45 -8.81 23.76
CA SER A 119 -17.44 -9.29 22.79
C SER A 119 -16.88 -9.63 21.39
N ARG A 120 -15.75 -9.06 20.95
CA ARG A 120 -15.21 -9.30 19.60
C ARG A 120 -14.27 -10.51 19.48
N ARG A 121 -14.00 -11.24 20.57
CA ARG A 121 -13.06 -12.39 20.57
C ARG A 121 -13.59 -13.64 19.85
N LYS A 122 -14.89 -13.77 19.59
CA LYS A 122 -15.48 -15.04 19.10
C LYS A 122 -15.40 -15.27 17.58
N ASN A 123 -14.98 -14.30 16.75
CA ASN A 123 -15.13 -14.42 15.28
C ASN A 123 -13.84 -14.55 14.46
N ASN A 124 -12.64 -14.45 15.05
CA ASN A 124 -11.41 -14.47 14.26
C ASN A 124 -10.89 -15.89 13.97
N ALA A 125 -11.15 -16.86 14.87
CA ALA A 125 -10.70 -18.25 14.68
C ALA A 125 -11.46 -18.96 13.55
N SER A 126 -12.76 -18.70 13.40
CA SER A 126 -13.60 -19.32 12.37
C SER A 126 -13.31 -18.80 10.95
N PHE A 127 -12.90 -17.53 10.82
CA PHE A 127 -12.53 -16.95 9.53
C PHE A 127 -11.25 -17.59 8.96
N LEU A 128 -10.21 -17.76 9.79
CA LEU A 128 -8.95 -18.40 9.39
C LEU A 128 -9.15 -19.89 9.02
N GLN A 129 -10.03 -20.61 9.73
CA GLN A 129 -10.39 -21.99 9.37
C GLN A 129 -11.13 -22.09 8.04
N LYS A 130 -12.04 -21.14 7.73
CA LYS A 130 -12.75 -21.08 6.44
C LYS A 130 -11.82 -20.74 5.28
N PHE A 131 -10.81 -19.88 5.49
CA PHE A 131 -9.85 -19.50 4.45
C PHE A 131 -8.94 -20.68 4.05
N LYS A 132 -8.53 -21.51 5.04
CA LYS A 132 -7.68 -22.68 4.81
C LYS A 132 -8.36 -23.78 3.99
N LYS A 133 -9.69 -23.90 4.08
CA LYS A 133 -10.50 -24.91 3.36
C LYS A 133 -10.78 -24.57 1.89
N LYS A 134 -10.42 -23.37 1.42
CA LYS A 134 -10.70 -22.89 0.07
C LYS A 134 -9.44 -22.84 -0.82
N LEU A 135 -8.29 -23.21 -0.26
CA LEU A 135 -6.96 -23.22 -0.89
C LEU A 135 -6.34 -24.64 -0.98
N LEU A 136 -7.09 -25.65 -0.55
CA LEU A 136 -6.86 -27.08 -0.79
C LEU A 136 -8.10 -27.61 -1.52
#